data_AF-A0A640SGG0-F1
#
_entry.id   AF-A0A640SGG0-F1
#
_cell.length_a   1.000
_cell.length_b   1.000
_cell.length_c   1.000
_cell.angle_alpha   90.00
_cell.angle_beta   90.00
_cell.angle_gamma   90.00
#
_symmetry.space_group_name_H-M   'P 1'
#
loop_
_entity.id
_entity.type
_entity.pdbx_description
1 polymer ?
#
loop_
_entity_poly.entity_id
_entity_poly.type
_entity_poly.pdbx_seq_one_letter_code
_entity_poly.pdbx_strand_id
1 'polypeptide(L)'
;MQVQDLQPDPDKIVRIVTKRGHVGTGVQYLDGIVREVTSANADENLYAVKLYSPTYNRESTEYAYGTDEVTEATRTAAPANTERSYEDRWRAFDREGFNLPPENK
;
A
#
# COMPACT_ATOMS: atom_id res chain seq x y z
N MET A 1 4.69 5.33 8.27
CA MET A 1 3.86 6.56 8.18
C MET A 1 2.45 6.12 7.83
N GLN A 2 1.41 6.86 8.22
CA GLN A 2 0.03 6.52 7.87
C GLN A 2 -0.46 7.34 6.66
N VAL A 3 -1.52 6.88 5.99
CA VAL A 3 -2.10 7.59 4.82
C VAL A 3 -2.53 9.02 5.16
N GLN A 4 -3.12 9.23 6.34
CA GLN A 4 -3.55 10.56 6.79
C GLN A 4 -2.39 11.56 6.96
N ASP A 5 -1.15 11.05 7.09
CA ASP A 5 0.05 11.88 7.26
C ASP A 5 0.77 12.13 5.92
N LEU A 6 0.25 11.59 4.81
CA LEU A 6 0.86 11.75 3.48
C LEU A 6 0.89 13.21 3.06
N GLN A 7 2.06 13.63 2.58
CA GLN A 7 2.27 14.94 1.99
C GLN A 7 2.57 14.77 0.50
N PRO A 8 1.99 15.61 -0.37
CA PRO A 8 2.39 15.65 -1.77
C PRO A 8 3.87 15.99 -1.95
N ASP A 9 4.57 15.23 -2.77
CA ASP A 9 5.99 15.44 -3.07
C ASP A 9 6.31 14.92 -4.48
N PRO A 10 6.73 15.78 -5.43
CA PRO A 10 6.93 15.40 -6.82
C PRO A 10 8.06 14.39 -7.06
N ASP A 11 8.99 14.24 -6.12
CA ASP A 11 10.20 13.42 -6.28
C ASP A 11 10.16 12.14 -5.43
N LYS A 12 9.21 12.04 -4.49
CA LYS A 12 9.11 10.93 -3.55
C LYS A 12 8.09 9.89 -3.99
N ILE A 13 8.56 8.69 -4.32
CA ILE A 13 7.71 7.52 -4.58
C ILE A 13 7.43 6.80 -3.26
N VAL A 14 6.15 6.62 -2.94
CA VAL A 14 5.70 5.84 -1.78
C VAL A 14 4.98 4.58 -2.22
N ARG A 15 4.92 3.62 -1.29
CA ARG A 15 4.11 2.41 -1.37
C ARG A 15 3.06 2.44 -0.27
N ILE A 16 1.80 2.44 -0.66
CA ILE A 16 0.67 2.24 0.24
C ILE A 16 0.37 0.75 0.28
N VAL A 17 0.38 0.18 1.48
CA VAL A 17 0.14 -1.23 1.76
C VAL A 17 -1.25 -1.37 2.35
N THR A 18 -2.18 -1.87 1.53
CA THR A 18 -3.56 -2.09 1.94
C THR A 18 -3.73 -3.56 2.34
N LYS A 19 -3.96 -3.82 3.63
CA LYS A 19 -4.18 -5.21 4.12
C LYS A 19 -5.62 -5.71 3.86
N ARG A 20 -6.44 -4.87 3.23
CA ARG A 20 -7.84 -5.12 2.88
C ARG A 20 -7.93 -5.81 1.52
N GLY A 21 -7.44 -7.04 1.45
CA GLY A 21 -7.75 -7.91 0.32
C GLY A 21 -9.20 -8.35 0.41
N HIS A 22 -9.97 -8.15 -0.67
CA HIS A 22 -11.13 -8.95 -1.00
C HIS A 22 -10.89 -10.40 -0.55
N VAL A 23 -11.88 -11.01 0.11
CA VAL A 23 -11.86 -12.41 0.58
C VAL A 23 -11.06 -13.29 -0.40
N GLY A 24 -9.81 -13.63 -0.04
CA GLY A 24 -8.94 -14.53 -0.82
C GLY A 24 -7.68 -13.96 -1.50
N THR A 25 -7.40 -12.65 -1.57
CA THR A 25 -6.25 -12.13 -2.37
C THR A 25 -5.11 -11.44 -1.61
N GLY A 26 -5.18 -11.36 -0.28
CA GLY A 26 -4.07 -10.85 0.54
C GLY A 26 -3.78 -9.35 0.38
N VAL A 27 -2.61 -8.93 0.88
CA VAL A 27 -2.12 -7.55 0.90
C VAL A 27 -2.07 -6.96 -0.51
N GLN A 28 -2.56 -5.74 -0.73
CA GLN A 28 -2.42 -4.99 -1.97
C GLN A 28 -1.37 -3.87 -1.81
N TYR A 29 -0.63 -3.61 -2.88
CA TYR A 29 0.39 -2.56 -2.94
C TYR A 29 0.01 -1.54 -4.01
N LEU A 30 0.08 -0.26 -3.66
CA LEU A 30 -0.17 0.87 -4.54
C LEU A 30 1.08 1.76 -4.53
N ASP A 31 1.74 1.88 -5.68
CA ASP A 31 2.99 2.63 -5.81
C ASP A 31 2.76 3.92 -6.61
N GLY A 32 3.30 5.03 -6.12
CA GLY A 32 3.31 6.28 -6.86
C GLY A 32 3.83 7.46 -6.07
N ILE A 33 3.97 8.58 -6.77
CA ILE A 33 4.16 9.90 -6.18
C ILE A 33 2.80 10.42 -5.74
N VAL A 34 2.68 10.81 -4.47
CA VAL A 34 1.47 11.46 -3.97
C VAL A 34 1.37 12.85 -4.57
N ARG A 35 0.27 13.11 -5.28
CA ARG A 35 -0.06 14.44 -5.81
C ARG A 35 -1.06 15.17 -4.92
N GLU A 36 -1.99 14.43 -4.32
CA GLU A 36 -3.11 14.99 -3.58
C GLU A 36 -3.65 13.94 -2.61
N VAL A 37 -4.06 14.38 -1.41
CA VAL A 37 -4.72 13.55 -0.41
C VAL A 37 -5.93 14.31 0.10
N THR A 38 -7.12 13.73 -0.09
CA THR A 38 -8.38 14.36 0.31
C THR A 38 -9.18 13.38 1.16
N SER A 39 -9.75 13.87 2.27
CA SER A 39 -10.68 13.08 3.08
C SER A 39 -11.94 12.78 2.25
N ALA A 40 -12.11 11.51 1.88
CA ALA A 40 -13.29 11.05 1.14
C ALA A 40 -14.47 10.79 2.09
N ASN A 41 -14.18 10.17 3.24
CA ASN A 41 -15.12 10.00 4.33
C ASN A 41 -14.36 10.02 5.67
N ALA A 42 -14.52 11.09 6.44
CA ALA A 42 -13.80 11.26 7.71
C ALA A 42 -14.28 10.26 8.78
N ASP A 43 -15.57 9.91 8.79
CA ASP A 43 -16.15 8.99 9.78
C ASP A 43 -15.60 7.57 9.61
N GLU A 44 -15.29 7.19 8.37
CA GLU A 44 -14.69 5.89 8.03
C GLU A 44 -13.16 5.94 7.93
N ASN A 45 -12.55 7.09 8.26
CA ASN A 45 -11.12 7.32 8.12
C ASN A 45 -10.61 7.01 6.69
N LEU A 46 -11.41 7.33 5.66
CA LEU A 46 -11.16 7.02 4.24
C LEU A 46 -10.66 8.24 3.48
N TYR A 47 -9.55 8.06 2.74
CA TYR A 47 -8.91 9.10 1.96
C TYR A 47 -8.83 8.71 0.49
N ALA A 48 -9.14 9.68 -0.39
CA ALA A 48 -8.83 9.60 -1.81
C ALA A 48 -7.40 10.12 -2.01
N VAL A 49 -6.50 9.26 -2.47
CA VAL A 49 -5.10 9.56 -2.73
C VAL A 49 -4.87 9.56 -4.23
N LYS A 50 -4.49 10.70 -4.80
CA LYS A 50 -4.08 10.79 -6.22
C LYS A 50 -2.60 10.40 -6.31
N LEU A 51 -2.33 9.28 -6.97
CA LEU A 51 -0.99 8.75 -7.21
C LEU A 51 -0.58 8.96 -8.66
N TYR A 52 0.58 9.55 -8.88
CA TYR A 52 1.24 9.61 -10.18
C TYR A 52 2.25 8.46 -10.29
N SER A 53 2.16 7.68 -11.36
CA SER A 53 3.10 6.62 -11.68
C SER A 53 4.07 7.09 -12.77
N PRO A 54 5.35 7.38 -12.44
CA PRO A 54 6.35 7.75 -13.45
C PRO A 54 6.58 6.67 -14.49
N THR A 55 6.54 5.40 -14.08
CA THR A 55 6.77 4.23 -14.95
C THR A 55 5.78 4.18 -16.11
N TYR A 56 4.52 4.53 -15.85
CA TYR A 56 3.44 4.47 -16.84
C TYR A 56 2.96 5.85 -17.30
N ASN A 57 3.58 6.93 -16.80
CA ASN A 57 3.19 8.32 -17.02
C ASN A 57 1.68 8.54 -16.88
N ARG A 58 1.09 8.06 -15.78
CA ARG A 58 -0.36 8.11 -15.54
C ARG A 58 -0.68 8.50 -14.10
N GLU A 59 -1.85 9.10 -13.91
CA GLU A 59 -2.42 9.34 -12.59
C GLU A 59 -3.56 8.36 -12.31
N SER A 60 -3.69 7.91 -11.08
CA SER A 60 -4.84 7.17 -10.57
C SER A 60 -5.29 7.72 -9.22
N THR A 61 -6.57 7.52 -8.91
CA THR A 61 -7.12 7.84 -7.59
C THR A 61 -7.38 6.53 -6.85
N GLU A 62 -6.67 6.33 -5.75
CA GLU A 62 -6.82 5.15 -4.90
C GLU A 62 -7.48 5.52 -3.58
N TYR A 63 -8.32 4.63 -3.04
CA TYR A 63 -9.03 4.86 -1.79
C TYR A 63 -8.38 4.05 -0.66
N ALA A 64 -7.70 4.75 0.25
CA ALA A 64 -6.94 4.14 1.34
C ALA A 64 -7.46 4.63 2.70
N TYR A 65 -7.43 3.77 3.72
CA TYR A 65 -7.78 4.16 5.08
C TYR A 65 -6.58 4.84 5.73
N GLY A 66 -6.84 5.74 6.68
CA GLY A 66 -5.81 6.36 7.51
C GLY A 66 -5.01 5.37 8.35
N THR A 67 -5.41 4.09 8.41
CA THR A 67 -4.68 3.00 9.07
C THR A 67 -3.83 2.14 8.14
N ASP A 68 -3.90 2.37 6.81
CA ASP A 68 -3.07 1.66 5.85
C ASP A 68 -1.61 2.13 5.96
N GLU A 69 -0.68 1.18 5.84
CA GLU A 69 0.73 1.44 6.06
C GLU A 69 1.37 2.08 4.82
N VAL A 70 2.09 3.18 5.04
CA VAL A 70 2.87 3.85 4.00
C VAL A 70 4.36 3.68 4.27
N THR A 71 5.06 3.17 3.26
CA THR A 71 6.51 2.97 3.24
C THR A 71 7.13 3.63 2.01
N GLU A 72 8.43 3.94 2.07
CA GLU A 72 9.18 4.37 0.89
C GLU A 72 9.36 3.17 -0.05
N ALA A 73 9.16 3.38 -1.35
CA ALA A 73 9.36 2.32 -2.32
C ALA A 73 10.85 1.95 -2.38
N THR A 74 11.23 0.78 -1.85
CA THR A 74 12.63 0.36 -1.88
C THR A 74 13.10 0.14 -3.31
N ARG A 75 14.39 0.40 -3.58
CA ARG A 75 15.02 0.26 -4.91
C ARG A 75 14.95 -1.17 -5.48
N THR A 76 14.68 -2.16 -4.62
CA THR A 76 14.50 -3.57 -4.94
C THR A 76 13.04 -4.01 -4.97
N ALA A 77 12.10 -3.14 -4.62
CA ALA A 77 10.68 -3.45 -4.63
C ALA A 77 10.23 -3.69 -6.07
N ALA A 78 9.64 -4.86 -6.33
CA ALA A 78 9.00 -5.11 -7.60
C ALA A 78 7.85 -4.10 -7.81
N PRO A 79 7.59 -3.62 -9.04
CA PRO A 79 6.48 -2.72 -9.31
C PRO A 79 5.16 -3.31 -8.82
N ALA A 80 4.28 -2.50 -8.23
CA ALA A 80 2.96 -2.92 -7.79
C ALA A 80 2.20 -3.73 -8.86
N ASN A 81 1.55 -4.82 -8.41
CA ASN A 81 0.71 -5.71 -9.21
C ASN A 81 1.44 -6.51 -10.32
N THR A 82 2.76 -6.63 -10.23
CA THR A 82 3.54 -7.60 -11.02
C THR A 82 3.64 -8.95 -10.32
N GLU A 83 3.88 -10.04 -11.06
CA GLU A 83 4.11 -11.40 -10.51
C GLU A 83 5.10 -11.39 -9.34
N ARG A 84 6.23 -10.67 -9.51
CA ARG A 84 7.25 -10.53 -8.48
C ARG A 84 6.75 -9.78 -7.23
N SER A 85 5.85 -8.80 -7.38
CA SER A 85 5.22 -8.15 -6.24
C SER A 85 4.25 -9.09 -5.51
N TYR A 86 3.64 -10.07 -6.20
CA TYR A 86 2.85 -11.12 -5.54
C TYR A 86 3.73 -12.08 -4.74
N GLU A 87 4.90 -12.46 -5.25
CA GLU A 87 5.89 -13.23 -4.47
C GLU A 87 6.36 -12.47 -3.22
N ASP A 88 6.59 -11.16 -3.34
CA ASP A 88 6.93 -10.31 -2.20
C ASP A 88 5.77 -10.24 -1.17
N ARG A 89 4.49 -10.22 -1.60
CA ARG A 89 3.31 -10.32 -0.72
C ARG A 89 3.32 -11.61 0.09
N TRP A 90 3.56 -12.73 -0.59
CA TRP A 90 3.61 -14.05 0.03
C TRP A 90 4.73 -14.16 1.05
N ARG A 91 5.95 -13.70 0.70
CA ARG A 91 7.08 -13.70 1.64
C ARG A 91 6.87 -12.81 2.86
N ALA A 92 6.24 -11.64 2.68
CA ALA A 92 5.91 -10.75 3.78
C ALA A 92 4.83 -11.35 4.69
N PHE A 93 3.80 -11.98 4.11
CA PHE A 93 2.75 -12.67 4.84
C PHE A 93 3.31 -13.87 5.63
N ASP A 94 4.17 -14.70 5.03
CA ASP A 94 4.82 -15.82 5.72
C ASP A 94 5.69 -15.36 6.90
N ARG A 95 6.33 -14.19 6.76
CA ARG A 95 7.15 -13.60 7.83
C ARG A 95 6.30 -13.03 8.98
N GLU A 96 5.15 -12.42 8.69
CA GLU A 96 4.19 -11.98 9.73
C GLU A 96 3.41 -13.17 10.36
N GLY A 97 3.22 -14.26 9.62
CA GLY A 97 2.49 -15.46 10.05
C GLY A 97 3.24 -16.40 11.01
N PHE A 98 4.55 -16.21 11.20
CA PHE A 98 5.38 -17.00 12.12
C PHE A 98 5.31 -16.54 13.59
N ASN A 99 4.15 -16.05 14.02
CA ASN A 99 3.83 -15.79 15.42
C ASN A 99 2.49 -16.44 15.83
N LEU A 100 2.09 -17.51 15.13
CA LEU A 100 1.06 -18.41 15.64
C LEU A 100 1.62 -19.08 16.91
N PRO A 101 0.96 -18.97 18.07
CA PRO A 101 1.36 -19.73 19.25
C PRO A 101 1.35 -21.22 18.87
N PRO A 102 2.32 -22.03 19.37
CA PRO A 102 2.36 -23.43 19.03
C PRO A 102 1.00 -24.06 19.36
N GLU A 103 0.42 -24.77 18.39
CA GLU A 103 -0.77 -25.58 18.63
C GLU A 103 -0.46 -26.50 19.81
N ASN A 104 -1.18 -26.31 20.93
CA ASN A 104 -1.19 -27.25 22.03
C ASN A 104 -1.72 -28.57 21.47
N LYS A 105 -0.82 -29.55 21.31
CA LYS A 105 -1.16 -30.96 21.13
C LYS A 105 -1.85 -31.52 22.37
#